data_AF-A0A0A0QTC2-F1
#
_entry.id   AF-A0A0A0QTC2-F1
#
_cell.length_a   1.000
_cell.length_b   1.000
_cell.length_c   1.000
_cell.angle_alpha   90.00
_cell.angle_beta   90.00
_cell.angle_gamma   90.00
#
_symmetry.space_group_name_H-M   'P 1'
#
loop_
_entity.id
_entity.type
_entity.pdbx_description
1 polymer ?
#
loop_
_entity_poly.entity_id
_entity_poly.type
_entity_poly.pdbx_seq_one_letter_code
_entity_poly.pdbx_strand_id
1 'polypeptide(L)'
;LPDFIADYSFEGLDPIYNVFKDCSGVGAKNVFYRGTANQDFFQLRVEACQSNGCNKGPPQFPPLNSTLNGVKCPSCAVYGELSCEVTEILECVGEMTSCYYIAATFRISAEPPIQGAYRGCHNSESVEQFPEFPEDSIQDIVTLIVTKGI
;
A
#
# COMPACT_ATOMS: atom_id res chain seq x y z
N LEU A 1 16.62 -10.23 9.24
CA LEU A 1 15.80 -10.60 8.06
C LEU A 1 14.46 -9.89 8.22
N PRO A 2 14.01 -9.00 7.33
CA PRO A 2 12.64 -8.54 7.32
C PRO A 2 11.80 -9.49 6.51
N ASP A 3 10.72 -9.93 7.12
CA ASP A 3 9.62 -10.49 6.38
C ASP A 3 8.70 -9.35 5.98
N PHE A 4 8.15 -9.43 4.78
CA PHE A 4 7.00 -8.60 4.46
C PHE A 4 5.88 -9.41 3.84
N ILE A 5 4.68 -8.91 4.07
CA ILE A 5 3.47 -9.36 3.43
C ILE A 5 2.79 -8.16 2.86
N ALA A 6 2.41 -8.29 1.61
CA ALA A 6 1.52 -7.38 0.94
C ALA A 6 0.23 -8.14 0.61
N ASP A 7 -0.90 -7.51 0.91
CA ASP A 7 -2.24 -7.98 0.56
C ASP A 7 -2.93 -6.90 -0.27
N TYR A 8 -3.41 -7.31 -1.43
CA TYR A 8 -4.04 -6.45 -2.42
C TYR A 8 -5.45 -6.98 -2.69
N SER A 9 -6.45 -6.12 -2.59
CA SER A 9 -7.83 -6.42 -2.98
C SER A 9 -8.26 -5.42 -4.03
N PHE A 10 -8.69 -5.92 -5.18
CA PHE A 10 -9.15 -5.10 -6.30
C PHE A 10 -10.60 -5.43 -6.63
N GLU A 11 -11.36 -4.46 -7.14
CA GLU A 11 -12.78 -4.68 -7.49
C GLU A 11 -12.94 -5.86 -8.46
N GLY A 12 -13.81 -6.81 -8.10
CA GLY A 12 -14.15 -7.97 -8.93
C GLY A 12 -13.09 -9.07 -8.99
N LEU A 13 -12.00 -8.95 -8.23
CA LEU A 13 -10.93 -9.96 -8.14
C LEU A 13 -10.82 -10.54 -6.73
N ASP A 14 -10.39 -11.79 -6.64
CA ASP A 14 -10.01 -12.38 -5.36
C ASP A 14 -8.77 -11.66 -4.78
N PRO A 15 -8.67 -11.48 -3.45
CA PRO A 15 -7.50 -10.87 -2.83
C PRO A 15 -6.22 -11.64 -3.17
N ILE A 16 -5.16 -10.88 -3.48
CA ILE A 16 -3.84 -11.41 -3.82
C ILE A 16 -2.91 -11.21 -2.62
N TYR A 17 -2.34 -12.31 -2.15
CA TYR A 17 -1.37 -12.32 -1.05
C TYR A 17 0.04 -12.57 -1.57
N ASN A 18 0.94 -11.63 -1.30
CA ASN A 18 2.34 -11.72 -1.63
C ASN A 18 3.16 -11.76 -0.34
N VAL A 19 3.99 -12.80 -0.18
CA VAL A 19 4.83 -13.01 1.01
C VAL A 19 6.26 -13.21 0.59
N PHE A 20 7.16 -12.44 1.19
CA PHE A 20 8.58 -12.50 0.88
C PHE A 20 9.40 -12.46 2.18
N LYS A 21 10.53 -13.15 2.15
CA LYS A 21 11.42 -13.32 3.30
C LYS A 21 12.85 -13.21 2.81
N ASP A 22 13.64 -12.30 3.37
CA ASP A 22 15.03 -12.15 2.95
C ASP A 22 15.95 -11.53 4.03
N CYS A 23 17.25 -11.49 3.75
CA CYS A 23 18.26 -10.74 4.49
C CYS A 23 18.23 -9.26 4.14
N SER A 24 17.91 -8.42 5.12
CA SER A 24 18.11 -6.97 4.99
C SER A 24 19.44 -6.52 5.51
N GLY A 25 19.79 -5.31 5.11
CA GLY A 25 20.79 -4.50 5.78
C GLY A 25 20.49 -4.27 7.27
N VAL A 26 21.55 -3.85 7.97
CA VAL A 26 21.49 -3.44 9.38
C VAL A 26 20.60 -2.20 9.50
N GLY A 27 19.59 -2.24 10.38
CA GLY A 27 18.70 -1.10 10.64
C GLY A 27 17.34 -1.14 9.95
N ALA A 28 16.96 -2.24 9.31
CA ALA A 28 15.59 -2.45 8.82
C ALA A 28 14.56 -2.27 9.94
N LYS A 29 13.44 -1.63 9.63
CA LYS A 29 12.37 -1.28 10.58
C LYS A 29 11.09 -2.02 10.23
N ASN A 30 10.24 -2.17 11.24
CA ASN A 30 8.88 -2.59 11.02
C ASN A 30 8.10 -1.48 10.30
N VAL A 31 7.25 -1.88 9.36
CA VAL A 31 6.44 -0.96 8.56
C VAL A 31 5.02 -1.50 8.53
N PHE A 32 4.05 -0.61 8.61
CA PHE A 32 2.65 -0.94 8.42
C PHE A 32 1.99 0.15 7.61
N TYR A 33 1.38 -0.25 6.50
CA TYR A 33 0.70 0.65 5.58
C TYR A 33 -0.66 0.11 5.19
N ARG A 34 -1.62 1.02 5.06
CA ARG A 34 -2.94 0.78 4.49
C ARG A 34 -3.28 1.91 3.53
N GLY A 35 -3.86 1.54 2.40
CA GLY A 35 -4.36 2.44 1.38
C GLY A 35 -5.69 1.96 0.83
N THR A 36 -6.49 2.90 0.33
CA THR A 36 -7.71 2.65 -0.43
C THR A 36 -7.74 3.58 -1.63
N ALA A 37 -8.27 3.09 -2.76
CA ALA A 37 -8.56 3.88 -3.93
C ALA A 37 -9.82 3.30 -4.60
N ASN A 38 -10.89 4.08 -4.60
CA ASN A 38 -12.23 3.63 -4.95
C ASN A 38 -12.62 2.39 -4.12
N GLN A 39 -12.92 1.28 -4.77
CA GLN A 39 -13.19 0.00 -4.12
C GLN A 39 -11.94 -0.84 -3.86
N ASP A 40 -10.77 -0.41 -4.36
CA ASP A 40 -9.52 -1.11 -4.18
C ASP A 40 -8.96 -0.84 -2.78
N PHE A 41 -8.41 -1.88 -2.17
CA PHE A 41 -7.81 -1.86 -0.84
C PHE A 41 -6.42 -2.49 -0.88
N PHE A 42 -5.49 -1.87 -0.18
CA PHE A 42 -4.12 -2.33 -0.11
C PHE A 42 -3.59 -2.28 1.32
N GLN A 43 -2.82 -3.30 1.72
CA GLN A 43 -2.07 -3.28 2.97
C GLN A 43 -0.69 -3.93 2.85
N LEU A 44 0.30 -3.31 3.48
CA LEU A 44 1.67 -3.81 3.61
C LEU A 44 2.02 -3.94 5.08
N ARG A 45 2.69 -5.05 5.43
CA ARG A 45 3.30 -5.23 6.73
C ARG A 45 4.70 -5.78 6.58
N VAL A 46 5.68 -5.05 7.10
CA VAL A 46 7.08 -5.46 7.17
C VAL A 46 7.43 -5.68 8.64
N GLU A 47 8.03 -6.82 8.96
CA GLU A 47 8.57 -7.14 10.27
C GLU A 47 10.06 -7.47 10.15
N ALA A 48 10.92 -6.63 10.70
CA ALA A 48 12.35 -6.84 10.77
C ALA A 48 12.76 -7.49 12.09
N CYS A 49 13.61 -8.52 12.03
CA CYS A 49 14.16 -9.17 13.21
C CYS A 49 15.66 -9.46 13.08
N GLN A 50 16.34 -9.53 14.23
CA GLN A 50 17.82 -9.50 14.32
C GLN A 50 18.50 -10.85 14.60
N SER A 51 17.75 -11.89 14.96
CA SER A 51 18.31 -13.23 15.22
C SER A 51 18.19 -14.14 13.99
N ASN A 52 19.03 -15.16 13.90
CA ASN A 52 18.98 -16.10 12.77
C ASN A 52 17.64 -16.85 12.74
N GLY A 53 17.00 -16.89 11.57
CA GLY A 53 15.73 -17.61 11.37
C GLY A 53 14.60 -17.14 12.29
N CYS A 54 14.62 -15.88 12.73
CA CYS A 54 13.58 -15.26 13.56
C CYS A 54 12.26 -15.04 12.81
N ASN A 55 12.35 -14.96 11.50
CA ASN A 55 11.32 -14.56 10.57
C ASN A 55 10.45 -15.78 10.20
N LYS A 56 9.86 -16.40 11.24
CA LYS A 56 9.11 -17.66 11.15
C LYS A 56 7.64 -17.38 10.84
N GLY A 57 7.20 -17.85 9.68
CA GLY A 57 5.81 -17.68 9.23
C GLY A 57 5.49 -16.26 8.74
N PRO A 58 4.32 -16.07 8.13
CA PRO A 58 3.87 -14.77 7.66
C PRO A 58 3.47 -13.85 8.84
N PRO A 59 3.90 -12.56 8.89
CA PRO A 59 3.27 -11.58 9.78
C PRO A 59 1.74 -11.53 9.60
N GLN A 60 1.01 -11.15 10.64
CA GLN A 60 -0.46 -11.04 10.57
C GLN A 60 -0.88 -9.58 10.45
N PHE A 61 -1.85 -9.26 9.60
CA PHE A 61 -2.40 -7.92 9.58
C PHE A 61 -3.26 -7.67 10.83
N PRO A 62 -3.19 -6.47 11.44
CA PRO A 62 -4.17 -6.11 12.46
C PRO A 62 -5.58 -6.12 11.86
N PRO A 63 -6.66 -6.28 12.65
CA PRO A 63 -8.01 -6.15 12.13
C PRO A 63 -8.23 -4.79 11.44
N LEU A 64 -9.08 -4.75 10.41
CA LEU A 64 -9.48 -3.50 9.79
C LEU A 64 -10.42 -2.74 10.73
N ASN A 65 -10.09 -1.49 11.04
CA ASN A 65 -11.00 -0.58 11.72
C ASN A 65 -11.81 0.19 10.68
N SER A 66 -13.06 -0.21 10.46
CA SER A 66 -13.98 0.40 9.49
C SER A 66 -14.74 1.61 10.04
N THR A 67 -14.36 2.14 11.20
CA THR A 67 -15.01 3.32 11.78
C THR A 67 -14.59 4.57 11.01
N LEU A 68 -15.55 5.35 10.53
CA LEU A 68 -15.29 6.64 9.88
C LEU A 68 -14.47 7.56 10.79
N ASN A 69 -13.41 8.16 10.25
CA ASN A 69 -12.52 9.06 11.01
C ASN A 69 -12.72 10.55 10.68
N GLY A 70 -13.64 10.86 9.76
CA GLY A 70 -13.99 12.23 9.37
C GLY A 70 -13.10 12.84 8.28
N VAL A 71 -12.01 12.17 7.88
CA VAL A 71 -11.17 12.60 6.75
C VAL A 71 -11.85 12.20 5.44
N LYS A 72 -11.81 13.10 4.46
CA LYS A 72 -12.33 12.85 3.11
C LYS A 72 -11.22 13.00 2.09
N CYS A 73 -11.15 12.05 1.16
CA CYS A 73 -10.14 12.05 0.10
C CYS A 73 -10.77 11.91 -1.27
N PRO A 74 -10.42 12.75 -2.26
CA PRO A 74 -10.72 12.47 -3.65
C PRO A 74 -10.05 11.16 -4.07
N SER A 75 -10.73 10.40 -4.90
CA SER A 75 -10.37 9.03 -5.20
C SER A 75 -10.51 8.68 -6.67
N CYS A 76 -9.59 7.85 -7.15
CA CYS A 76 -9.59 7.24 -8.47
C CYS A 76 -8.70 6.00 -8.50
N ALA A 77 -9.01 5.05 -9.39
CA ALA A 77 -8.19 3.89 -9.68
C ALA A 77 -8.22 3.62 -11.19
N VAL A 78 -7.05 3.48 -11.81
CA VAL A 78 -6.92 3.14 -13.23
C VAL A 78 -5.75 2.18 -13.45
N TYR A 79 -5.97 1.22 -14.37
CA TYR A 79 -4.98 0.25 -14.80
C TYR A 79 -4.57 0.55 -16.25
N GLY A 80 -3.28 0.49 -16.53
CA GLY A 80 -2.70 0.76 -17.85
C GLY A 80 -2.40 2.25 -18.12
N GLU A 81 -2.72 3.16 -17.21
CA GLU A 81 -2.48 4.60 -17.34
C GLU A 81 -1.76 5.16 -16.11
N LEU A 82 -0.93 6.19 -16.31
CA LEU A 82 -0.19 6.89 -15.25
C LEU A 82 -0.92 8.14 -14.73
N SER A 83 -2.19 8.30 -15.07
CA SER A 83 -3.04 9.38 -14.61
C SER A 83 -4.47 8.92 -14.46
N CYS A 84 -5.13 9.29 -13.36
CA CYS A 84 -6.56 9.09 -13.18
C CYS A 84 -7.27 10.39 -12.77
N GLU A 85 -8.46 10.58 -13.34
CA GLU A 85 -9.37 11.65 -12.95
C GLU A 85 -10.22 11.22 -11.75
N VAL A 86 -10.52 12.16 -10.86
CA VAL A 86 -11.28 11.88 -9.64
C VAL A 86 -12.69 11.41 -10.00
N THR A 87 -13.06 10.21 -9.54
CA THR A 87 -14.38 9.61 -9.78
C THR A 87 -15.29 9.71 -8.57
N GLU A 88 -14.73 9.75 -7.36
CA GLU A 88 -15.48 9.77 -6.11
C GLU A 88 -14.74 10.48 -4.97
N ILE A 89 -15.44 10.70 -3.86
CA ILE A 89 -14.87 11.16 -2.60
C ILE A 89 -15.06 10.04 -1.57
N LEU A 90 -13.95 9.47 -1.08
CA LEU A 90 -13.97 8.46 -0.02
C LEU A 90 -14.04 9.12 1.35
N GLU A 91 -14.86 8.54 2.24
CA GLU A 91 -14.83 8.84 3.67
C GLU A 91 -13.88 7.84 4.33
N CYS A 92 -12.74 8.33 4.81
CA CYS A 92 -11.68 7.49 5.32
C CYS A 92 -12.05 6.87 6.67
N VAL A 93 -11.44 5.71 6.94
CA VAL A 93 -11.71 4.91 8.14
C VAL A 93 -10.45 4.66 8.94
N GLY A 94 -10.63 4.47 10.25
CA GLY A 94 -9.58 4.04 11.16
C GLY A 94 -8.34 4.93 11.08
N GLU A 95 -7.19 4.32 10.83
CA GLU A 95 -5.88 4.97 10.81
C GLU A 95 -5.52 5.68 9.48
N MET A 96 -6.38 5.62 8.47
CA MET A 96 -6.14 6.28 7.19
C MET A 96 -6.51 7.77 7.29
N THR A 97 -5.59 8.59 7.78
CA THR A 97 -5.82 10.00 8.12
C THR A 97 -5.31 10.99 7.06
N SER A 98 -4.74 10.50 5.97
CA SER A 98 -4.19 11.31 4.88
C SER A 98 -4.70 10.83 3.51
N CYS A 99 -4.50 11.65 2.49
CA CYS A 99 -4.78 11.30 1.10
C CYS A 99 -3.49 11.10 0.31
N TYR A 100 -3.47 10.11 -0.58
CA TYR A 100 -2.37 9.90 -1.51
C TYR A 100 -2.82 10.01 -2.95
N TYR A 101 -1.87 10.33 -3.82
CA TYR A 101 -1.91 10.03 -5.25
C TYR A 101 -0.60 9.32 -5.60
N ILE A 102 -0.68 8.16 -6.24
CA ILE A 102 0.47 7.43 -6.76
C ILE A 102 0.24 7.09 -8.23
N ALA A 103 1.24 7.34 -9.07
CA ALA A 103 1.33 6.81 -10.42
C ALA A 103 2.63 6.03 -10.53
N ALA A 104 2.55 4.75 -10.86
CA ALA A 104 3.69 3.86 -10.83
C ALA A 104 3.52 2.67 -11.78
N THR A 105 4.62 1.93 -11.98
CA THR A 105 4.61 0.61 -12.61
C THR A 105 4.56 -0.44 -11.50
N PHE A 106 3.44 -1.17 -11.42
CA PHE A 106 3.17 -2.16 -10.39
C PHE A 106 3.42 -3.58 -10.91
N ARG A 107 3.89 -4.45 -10.03
CA ARG A 107 3.99 -5.90 -10.28
C ARG A 107 3.22 -6.62 -9.18
N ILE A 108 2.02 -7.09 -9.51
CA ILE A 108 1.08 -7.62 -8.51
C ILE A 108 1.08 -9.16 -8.53
N SER A 109 1.65 -9.77 -9.59
CA SER A 109 1.77 -11.21 -9.78
C SER A 109 2.94 -11.56 -10.72
N ALA A 110 3.00 -12.82 -11.19
CA ALA A 110 3.97 -13.27 -12.21
C ALA A 110 3.73 -12.67 -13.61
N GLU A 111 2.64 -11.92 -13.80
CA GLU A 111 2.35 -11.21 -15.04
C GLU A 111 3.32 -10.03 -15.29
N PRO A 112 3.40 -9.52 -16.53
CA PRO A 112 4.17 -8.33 -16.83
C PRO A 112 3.77 -7.15 -15.93
N PRO A 113 4.70 -6.27 -15.55
CA PRO A 113 4.37 -5.06 -14.82
C PRO A 113 3.33 -4.23 -15.56
N ILE A 114 2.39 -3.66 -14.82
CA ILE A 114 1.33 -2.82 -15.35
C ILE A 114 1.46 -1.41 -14.77
N GLN A 115 1.31 -0.40 -15.63
CA GLN A 115 1.18 0.98 -15.16
C GLN A 115 -0.16 1.15 -14.45
N GLY A 116 -0.20 2.02 -13.46
CA GLY A 116 -1.45 2.39 -12.82
C GLY A 116 -1.35 3.72 -12.12
N ALA A 117 -2.50 4.32 -11.86
CA ALA A 117 -2.62 5.48 -10.99
C ALA A 117 -3.77 5.27 -10.00
N TYR A 118 -3.48 5.59 -8.74
CA TYR A 118 -4.40 5.42 -7.63
C TYR A 118 -4.41 6.66 -6.77
N ARG A 119 -5.59 7.03 -6.30
CA ARG A 119 -5.81 8.13 -5.36
C ARG A 119 -6.83 7.70 -4.32
N GLY A 120 -6.60 8.06 -3.07
CA GLY A 120 -7.58 7.84 -2.00
C GLY A 120 -6.98 7.95 -0.61
N CYS A 121 -7.53 7.22 0.38
CA CYS A 121 -7.12 7.32 1.78
C CYS A 121 -5.91 6.43 2.09
N HIS A 122 -5.00 6.89 2.94
CA HIS A 122 -3.91 6.08 3.47
C HIS A 122 -3.43 6.54 4.86
N ASN A 123 -2.57 5.76 5.50
CA ASN A 123 -2.09 5.99 6.86
C ASN A 123 -0.68 6.64 6.97
N SER A 124 -0.04 7.02 5.86
CA SER A 124 1.23 7.77 5.90
C SER A 124 0.95 9.27 5.95
N GLU A 125 1.59 10.01 6.85
CA GLU A 125 1.34 11.45 7.00
C GLU A 125 2.17 12.32 6.03
N SER A 126 3.21 11.74 5.42
CA SER A 126 4.08 12.41 4.45
C SER A 126 4.65 11.43 3.45
N VAL A 127 5.30 11.96 2.40
CA VAL A 127 6.00 11.16 1.39
C VAL A 127 7.14 10.34 2.01
N GLU A 128 7.84 10.89 3.01
CA GLU A 128 8.93 10.21 3.72
C GLU A 128 8.44 9.06 4.60
N GLN A 129 7.17 9.06 4.99
CA GLN A 129 6.53 7.97 5.71
C GLN A 129 5.84 6.96 4.79
N PHE A 130 5.79 7.22 3.48
CA PHE A 130 5.31 6.25 2.52
C PHE A 130 6.28 5.06 2.52
N PRO A 131 5.78 3.82 2.64
CA PRO A 131 6.65 2.67 2.78
C PRO A 131 7.45 2.44 1.50
N GLU A 132 8.69 2.00 1.65
CA GLU A 132 9.43 1.43 0.55
C GLU A 132 8.82 0.08 0.19
N PHE A 133 8.46 -0.07 -1.09
CA PHE A 133 8.00 -1.33 -1.64
C PHE A 133 9.16 -2.06 -2.30
N PRO A 134 9.16 -3.40 -2.26
CA PRO A 134 10.06 -4.19 -3.10
C PRO A 134 9.81 -3.88 -4.58
N GLU A 135 10.86 -3.92 -5.40
CA GLU A 135 10.75 -3.76 -6.86
C GLU A 135 9.81 -4.80 -7.49
N ASP A 136 9.68 -5.96 -6.85
CA ASP A 136 8.73 -7.02 -7.23
C ASP A 136 7.26 -6.68 -6.91
N SER A 137 6.99 -5.52 -6.30
CA SER A 137 5.65 -4.99 -6.00
C SER A 137 5.40 -3.65 -6.67
N ILE A 138 6.33 -2.70 -6.51
CA ILE A 138 6.31 -1.41 -7.20
C ILE A 138 7.69 -1.21 -7.82
N GLN A 139 7.74 -1.29 -9.15
CA GLN A 139 8.98 -1.25 -9.89
C GLN A 139 9.49 0.18 -10.09
N ASP A 140 8.61 1.12 -10.40
CA ASP A 140 8.98 2.52 -10.66
C ASP A 140 7.86 3.47 -10.28
N ILE A 141 8.13 4.38 -9.34
CA ILE A 141 7.18 5.42 -8.92
C ILE A 141 7.45 6.68 -9.74
N VAL A 142 6.51 7.00 -10.63
CA VAL A 142 6.58 8.20 -11.48
C VAL A 142 6.10 9.43 -10.72
N THR A 143 5.08 9.27 -9.88
CA THR A 143 4.54 10.36 -9.06
C THR A 143 4.03 9.81 -7.75
N LEU A 144 4.36 10.49 -6.65
CA LEU A 144 3.81 10.25 -5.33
C LEU A 144 3.53 11.59 -4.66
N ILE A 145 2.28 11.78 -4.23
CA ILE A 145 1.81 12.98 -3.55
C ILE A 145 1.08 12.51 -2.30
N VAL A 146 1.37 13.14 -1.16
CA VAL A 146 0.64 12.97 0.10
C VAL A 146 0.08 14.32 0.52
N THR A 147 -1.22 14.36 0.81
CA THR A 147 -1.92 15.57 1.25
C THR A 147 -2.81 15.28 2.45
N LYS A 148 -3.23 16.33 3.15
CA LYS A 148 -4.34 16.23 4.10
C LYS A 148 -5.66 16.01 3.35
N GLY A 149 -6.68 15.58 4.11
CA GLY A 149 -8.06 15.52 3.63
C GLY A 149 -8.66 16.90 3.32
N ILE A 150 -9.79 16.87 2.60
CA ILE A 150 -10.60 18.04 2.25
C ILE A 150 -11.72 18.31 3.25
#